data_AF-A0A3B9V6T8-F1
#
_entry.id   AF-A0A3B9V6T8-F1
#
_cell.length_a   1.000
_cell.length_b   1.000
_cell.length_c   1.000
_cell.angle_alpha   90.00
_cell.angle_beta   90.00
_cell.angle_gamma   90.00
#
_symmetry.space_group_name_H-M   'P 1'
#
loop_
_entity.id
_entity.type
_entity.pdbx_description
1 polymer ?
#
loop_
_entity_poly.entity_id
_entity_poly.type
_entity_poly.pdbx_seq_one_letter_code
_entity_poly.pdbx_strand_id
1 'polypeptide(L)'
;MCQLKSLINLKKAIAFFDMALYGRLMDNAKRIYLRIGEQVTHKAHPEWGEGIVIETSDSSIPGGLSMVKIEFTNVGQKSFFNDLALPQCCYHAGVKRVK
;
A
#
# COMPACT_ATOMS: atom_id res chain seq x y z
N MET A 1 30.22 -37.31 -17.03
CA MET A 1 29.72 -36.88 -15.70
C MET A 1 29.65 -35.34 -15.49
N CYS A 2 30.19 -34.48 -16.37
CA CYS A 2 30.18 -33.01 -16.16
C CYS A 2 28.85 -32.30 -16.48
N GLN A 3 28.07 -32.78 -17.45
CA GLN A 3 26.88 -32.06 -17.94
C GLN A 3 25.71 -32.03 -16.93
N LEU A 4 25.55 -33.10 -16.14
CA LEU A 4 24.44 -33.23 -15.18
C LEU A 4 24.60 -32.28 -13.97
N LYS A 5 25.84 -32.07 -13.50
CA LYS A 5 26.15 -31.14 -12.40
C LYS A 5 25.89 -29.68 -12.81
N SER A 6 26.18 -29.33 -14.06
CA SER A 6 25.87 -28.02 -14.65
C SER A 6 24.36 -27.74 -14.65
N LEU A 7 23.56 -28.70 -15.12
CA LEU A 7 22.10 -28.58 -15.17
C LEU A 7 21.45 -28.45 -13.78
N ILE A 8 21.96 -29.16 -12.77
CA ILE A 8 21.48 -29.04 -11.38
C ILE A 8 21.80 -27.67 -10.79
N ASN A 9 22.99 -27.14 -11.05
CA ASN A 9 23.37 -25.79 -10.61
C ASN A 9 22.54 -24.71 -11.30
N LEU A 10 22.22 -24.88 -12.59
CA LEU A 10 21.34 -23.96 -13.32
C LEU A 10 19.91 -23.97 -12.77
N LYS A 11 19.33 -25.17 -12.50
CA LYS A 11 18.00 -25.28 -11.89
C LYS A 11 17.95 -24.68 -10.49
N LYS A 12 19.00 -24.86 -9.68
CA LYS A 12 19.13 -24.23 -8.35
C LYS A 12 19.23 -22.70 -8.46
N ALA A 13 20.00 -22.19 -9.42
CA ALA A 13 20.12 -20.76 -9.66
C ALA A 13 18.80 -20.13 -10.09
N ILE A 14 18.04 -20.78 -10.98
CA ILE A 14 16.70 -20.33 -11.41
C ILE A 14 15.73 -20.30 -10.21
N ALA A 15 15.66 -21.38 -9.43
CA ALA A 15 14.81 -21.43 -8.25
C ALA A 15 15.19 -20.39 -7.18
N PHE A 16 16.48 -20.12 -7.01
CA PHE A 16 16.96 -19.06 -6.12
C PHE A 16 16.58 -17.67 -6.64
N PHE A 17 16.66 -17.45 -7.95
CA PHE A 17 16.25 -16.20 -8.59
C PHE A 17 14.74 -15.98 -8.46
N ASP A 18 13.93 -17.02 -8.65
CA ASP A 18 12.47 -16.99 -8.43
C ASP A 18 12.13 -16.70 -6.97
N MET A 19 12.80 -17.34 -5.99
CA MET A 19 12.55 -17.08 -4.56
C MET A 19 12.99 -15.67 -4.14
N ALA A 20 14.10 -15.15 -4.67
CA ALA A 20 14.54 -13.78 -4.42
C ALA A 20 13.64 -12.74 -5.11
N LEU A 21 13.11 -13.07 -6.30
CA LEU A 21 12.13 -12.24 -6.99
C LEU A 21 10.81 -12.25 -6.23
N TYR A 22 10.34 -13.42 -5.76
CA TYR A 22 9.15 -13.56 -4.93
C TYR A 22 9.31 -12.85 -3.59
N GLY A 23 10.48 -12.95 -2.94
CA GLY A 23 10.82 -12.20 -1.74
C GLY A 23 10.74 -10.68 -1.97
N ARG A 24 11.28 -10.18 -3.09
CA ARG A 24 11.13 -8.76 -3.48
C ARG A 24 9.70 -8.38 -3.84
N LEU A 25 8.93 -9.25 -4.47
CA LEU A 25 7.51 -8.99 -4.76
C LEU A 25 6.68 -8.93 -3.48
N MET A 26 7.02 -9.75 -2.48
CA MET A 26 6.36 -9.75 -1.17
C MET A 26 6.78 -8.58 -0.27
N ASP A 27 8.03 -8.11 -0.36
CA ASP A 27 8.46 -6.86 0.27
C ASP A 27 7.74 -5.62 -0.31
N ASN A 28 7.24 -5.73 -1.55
CA ASN A 28 6.44 -4.69 -2.21
C ASN A 28 4.93 -4.80 -1.95
N ALA A 29 4.51 -5.67 -1.01
CA ALA A 29 3.11 -5.74 -0.62
C ALA A 29 2.71 -4.46 0.13
N LYS A 30 1.83 -3.67 -0.50
CA LYS A 30 1.36 -2.39 0.05
C LYS A 30 0.69 -2.60 1.40
N ARG A 31 1.08 -1.79 2.38
CA ARG A 31 0.50 -1.83 3.71
C ARG A 31 -0.69 -0.89 3.75
N ILE A 32 -1.80 -1.35 3.18
CA ILE A 32 -3.05 -0.60 3.08
C ILE A 32 -3.54 -0.20 4.47
N TYR A 33 -3.72 1.11 4.67
CA TYR A 33 -4.29 1.64 5.90
C TYR A 33 -5.82 1.63 5.81
N LEU A 34 -6.43 2.48 4.99
CA LEU A 34 -7.89 2.68 4.94
C LEU A 34 -8.57 1.87 3.84
N ARG A 35 -9.85 1.54 4.05
CA ARG A 35 -10.76 0.91 3.06
C ARG A 35 -12.00 1.77 2.84
N ILE A 36 -12.64 1.59 1.68
CA ILE A 36 -13.93 2.23 1.35
C ILE A 36 -14.95 1.96 2.47
N GLY A 37 -15.67 2.99 2.87
CA GLY A 37 -16.70 2.95 3.90
C GLY A 37 -16.21 3.25 5.32
N GLU A 38 -14.90 3.29 5.57
CA GLU A 38 -14.39 3.64 6.90
C GLU A 38 -14.61 5.13 7.22
N GLN A 39 -15.03 5.40 8.46
CA GLN A 39 -15.18 6.76 8.99
C GLN A 39 -13.87 7.24 9.61
N VAL A 40 -13.52 8.49 9.35
CA VAL A 40 -12.25 9.08 9.74
C VAL A 40 -12.37 10.53 10.19
N THR A 41 -11.38 10.99 10.93
CA THR A 41 -11.18 12.40 11.30
C THR A 41 -9.73 12.79 11.07
N HIS A 42 -9.46 14.09 10.94
CA HIS A 42 -8.11 14.61 10.78
C HIS A 42 -7.62 15.30 12.06
N LYS A 43 -6.57 14.76 12.70
CA LYS A 43 -6.07 15.25 14.00
C LYS A 43 -5.61 16.71 13.96
N ALA A 44 -4.92 17.12 12.89
CA ALA A 44 -4.39 18.48 12.76
C ALA A 44 -5.42 19.47 12.16
N HIS A 45 -6.52 18.95 11.61
CA HIS A 45 -7.54 19.74 10.92
C HIS A 45 -8.95 19.34 11.38
N PRO A 46 -9.28 19.54 12.68
CA PRO A 46 -10.60 19.22 13.19
C PRO A 46 -11.71 19.99 12.48
N GLU A 47 -11.41 21.15 11.89
CA GLU A 47 -12.33 21.97 11.12
C GLU A 47 -12.86 21.27 9.85
N TRP A 48 -12.20 20.21 9.38
CA TRP A 48 -12.68 19.42 8.24
C TRP A 48 -13.93 18.59 8.57
N GLY A 49 -14.17 18.32 9.86
CA GLY A 49 -15.24 17.46 10.32
C GLY A 49 -14.93 15.98 10.18
N GLU A 50 -15.97 15.15 10.31
CA GLU A 50 -15.87 13.72 10.02
C GLU A 50 -15.74 13.50 8.51
N GLY A 51 -15.14 12.38 8.12
CA GLY A 51 -15.01 12.00 6.73
C GLY A 51 -15.30 10.53 6.53
N ILE A 52 -15.70 10.18 5.31
CA ILE A 52 -15.90 8.80 4.89
C ILE A 52 -15.04 8.49 3.67
N VAL A 53 -14.39 7.32 3.68
CA VAL A 53 -13.60 6.87 2.53
C VAL A 53 -14.56 6.44 1.42
N ILE A 54 -14.56 7.18 0.31
CA ILE A 54 -15.48 6.95 -0.81
C ILE A 54 -14.84 6.15 -1.95
N GLU A 55 -13.51 6.17 -2.05
CA GLU A 55 -12.79 5.52 -3.16
C GLU A 55 -11.39 5.08 -2.72
N THR A 56 -10.95 3.94 -3.26
CA THR A 56 -9.57 3.43 -3.18
C THR A 56 -9.03 3.23 -4.59
N SER A 57 -7.86 3.80 -4.88
CA SER A 57 -7.16 3.62 -6.15
C SER A 57 -5.84 2.90 -5.91
N ASP A 58 -5.78 1.62 -6.25
CA ASP A 58 -4.62 0.77 -6.05
C ASP A 58 -3.99 0.37 -7.37
N SER A 59 -2.70 0.69 -7.57
CA SER A 59 -1.94 0.20 -8.72
C SER A 59 -1.69 -1.32 -8.59
N SER A 60 -1.87 -2.06 -9.68
CA SER A 60 -1.55 -3.49 -9.78
C SER A 60 -0.05 -3.78 -9.94
N ILE A 61 0.75 -2.73 -10.18
CA ILE A 61 2.20 -2.86 -10.36
C ILE A 61 2.86 -2.97 -8.97
N PRO A 62 3.79 -3.94 -8.77
CA PRO A 62 4.60 -4.01 -7.56
C PRO A 62 5.33 -2.68 -7.29
N GLY A 63 5.20 -2.16 -6.06
CA GLY A 63 5.73 -0.84 -5.70
C GLY A 63 4.95 0.35 -6.28
N GLY A 64 3.83 0.11 -6.98
CA GLY A 64 2.97 1.17 -7.49
C GLY A 64 2.25 1.94 -6.37
N LEU A 65 1.64 3.07 -6.70
CA LEU A 65 0.94 3.90 -5.70
C LEU A 65 -0.36 3.24 -5.22
N SER A 66 -0.75 3.58 -4.00
CA SER A 66 -2.08 3.32 -3.43
C SER A 66 -2.60 4.61 -2.82
N MET A 67 -3.83 4.98 -3.16
CA MET A 67 -4.45 6.23 -2.76
C MET A 67 -5.88 5.99 -2.27
N VAL A 68 -6.35 6.87 -1.39
CA VAL A 68 -7.73 6.92 -0.92
C VAL A 68 -8.29 8.31 -1.12
N LYS A 69 -9.58 8.38 -1.44
CA LYS A 69 -10.36 9.60 -1.46
C LYS A 69 -11.33 9.60 -0.28
N ILE A 70 -11.30 10.68 0.48
CA ILE A 70 -12.10 10.88 1.68
C ILE A 70 -12.99 12.10 1.46
N GLU A 71 -14.29 11.93 1.63
CA GLU A 71 -15.27 13.02 1.63
C GLU A 71 -15.43 13.53 3.06
N PHE A 72 -14.90 14.72 3.37
CA PHE A 72 -15.04 15.36 4.67
C PHE A 72 -16.26 16.29 4.69
N THR A 73 -17.01 16.30 5.80
CA THR A 73 -18.28 17.05 5.91
C THR A 73 -18.14 18.54 5.59
N ASN A 74 -17.05 19.19 6.00
CA ASN A 74 -16.96 20.65 5.93
C ASN A 74 -16.12 21.15 4.74
N VAL A 75 -15.25 20.32 4.19
CA VAL A 75 -14.25 20.73 3.17
C VAL A 75 -14.29 19.90 1.90
N GLY A 76 -15.20 18.92 1.84
CA GLY A 76 -15.39 18.05 0.69
C GLY A 76 -14.26 17.02 0.51
N GLN A 77 -14.00 16.67 -0.75
CA GLN A 77 -13.09 15.58 -1.11
C GLN A 77 -11.62 15.93 -0.94
N LYS A 78 -10.87 15.01 -0.34
CA LYS A 78 -9.39 15.06 -0.28
C LYS A 78 -8.81 13.68 -0.55
N SER A 79 -7.66 13.66 -1.23
CA SER A 79 -6.95 12.43 -1.58
C SER A 79 -5.67 12.28 -0.78
N PHE A 80 -5.37 11.07 -0.33
CA PHE A 80 -4.17 10.75 0.44
C PHE A 80 -3.51 9.47 -0.06
N PHE A 81 -2.21 9.35 0.18
CA PHE A 81 -1.53 8.07 0.01
C PHE A 81 -1.97 7.09 1.10
N ASN A 82 -2.28 5.86 0.70
CA ASN A 82 -2.87 4.84 1.58
C ASN A 82 -1.88 3.73 1.96
N ASP A 83 -0.63 3.82 1.50
CA ASP A 83 0.42 2.88 1.84
C ASP A 83 1.18 3.34 3.09
N LEU A 84 1.12 2.57 4.17
CA LEU A 84 1.84 2.87 5.42
C LEU A 84 3.37 2.88 5.25
N ALA A 85 3.91 2.30 4.17
CA ALA A 85 5.33 2.40 3.86
C ALA A 85 5.74 3.83 3.44
N LEU A 86 4.79 4.67 3.00
CA LEU A 86 5.07 6.03 2.57
C LEU A 86 5.06 7.02 3.76
N PRO A 87 6.10 7.86 3.91
CA PRO A 87 6.16 8.90 4.95
C PRO A 87 4.97 9.88 4.89
N GLN A 88 4.46 10.13 3.68
CA GLN A 88 3.35 11.04 3.40
C GLN A 88 1.96 10.36 3.40
N CYS A 89 1.84 9.15 3.94
CA CYS A 89 0.56 8.45 3.97
C CYS A 89 -0.44 9.10 4.93
N CYS A 90 -1.73 8.82 4.72
CA CYS A 90 -2.83 9.36 5.51
C CYS A 90 -2.65 9.17 7.02
N TYR A 91 -2.06 8.05 7.47
CA TYR A 91 -1.77 7.83 8.90
C TYR A 91 -0.81 8.87 9.46
N HIS A 92 0.28 9.17 8.74
CA HIS A 92 1.29 10.16 9.13
C HIS A 92 0.79 11.59 8.95
N ALA A 93 -0.04 11.83 7.93
CA ALA A 93 -0.70 13.13 7.71
C ALA A 93 -1.67 13.51 8.84
N GLY A 94 -2.17 12.52 9.60
CA GLY A 94 -3.02 12.74 10.77
C GLY A 94 -4.44 12.20 10.65
N VAL A 95 -4.75 11.42 9.61
CA VAL A 95 -6.05 10.76 9.44
C VAL A 95 -6.18 9.59 10.42
N LYS A 96 -7.24 9.58 11.22
CA LYS A 96 -7.54 8.54 12.23
C LYS A 96 -8.95 8.00 12.04
N ARG A 97 -9.13 6.70 12.30
CA ARG A 97 -10.46 6.08 12.28
C ARG A 97 -11.30 6.56 13.46
N VAL A 98 -12.55 6.90 13.18
CA VAL A 98 -13.61 7.01 14.18
C VAL A 98 -14.20 5.61 14.27
N LYS A 99 -14.25 5.02 15.47
CA LYS A 99 -14.53 3.60 15.70
C LYS A 99 -15.77 3.06 14.99
#